data_AF-A0A3D8I3P1-F1
#
_entry.id   AF-A0A3D8I3P1-F1
#
_cell.length_a   1.000
_cell.length_b   1.000
_cell.length_c   1.000
_cell.angle_alpha   90.00
_cell.angle_beta   90.00
_cell.angle_gamma   90.00
#
_symmetry.space_group_name_H-M   'P 1'
#
loop_
_entity.id
_entity.type
_entity.pdbx_description
1 polymer ?
#
loop_
_entity_poly.entity_id
_entity_poly.type
_entity_poly.pdbx_seq_one_letter_code
_entity_poly.pdbx_strand_id
1 'polypeptide(L)'
;MRIEKLENQKIFIEIPLTAQSGKTRVKERNSFYEYGLPVATKTKSFSQKHYVEWQIGYDVDKKDKEKLSLSTLQETNFLGANGKNKALYELSEYLYYFKKWNFISKEELKNLCEFLSNVKNNEFLDSNPNLSILRSHPINKNILQMNFCYCEVKYPALMYKFS
;
A
#
# COMPACT_ATOMS: atom_id res chain seq x y z
N MET A 1 -1.05 9.21 6.68
CA MET A 1 -0.34 10.45 6.40
C MET A 1 -1.37 11.53 6.56
N ARG A 2 -1.10 12.50 7.43
CA ARG A 2 -2.05 13.58 7.69
C ARG A 2 -2.11 14.52 6.48
N ILE A 3 -3.29 15.05 6.21
CA ILE A 3 -3.44 16.18 5.29
C ILE A 3 -3.05 17.44 6.06
N GLU A 4 -1.99 18.10 5.60
CA GLU A 4 -1.51 19.35 6.22
C GLU A 4 -2.34 20.55 5.77
N LYS A 5 -2.69 20.59 4.48
CA LYS A 5 -3.55 21.64 3.94
C LYS A 5 -4.33 21.22 2.69
N LEU A 6 -5.46 21.87 2.50
CA LEU A 6 -6.31 21.81 1.32
C LEU A 6 -6.34 23.20 0.70
N GLU A 7 -5.80 23.37 -0.50
CA GLU A 7 -5.68 24.69 -1.12
C GLU A 7 -5.77 24.55 -2.65
N ASN A 8 -6.56 25.42 -3.30
CA ASN A 8 -6.72 25.42 -4.76
C ASN A 8 -7.05 24.03 -5.33
N GLN A 9 -7.95 23.30 -4.67
CA GLN A 9 -8.35 21.93 -5.03
C GLN A 9 -7.18 20.93 -5.09
N LYS A 10 -6.14 21.15 -4.26
CA LYS A 10 -5.01 20.26 -4.07
C LYS A 10 -4.96 19.79 -2.63
N ILE A 11 -4.46 18.56 -2.45
CA ILE A 11 -4.21 17.96 -1.15
C ILE A 11 -2.70 17.97 -0.91
N PHE A 12 -2.28 18.59 0.19
CA PHE A 12 -0.88 18.60 0.58
C PHE A 12 -0.67 17.65 1.75
N ILE A 13 0.29 16.75 1.58
CA ILE A 13 0.69 15.76 2.59
C ILE A 13 2.19 15.86 2.80
N GLU A 14 2.63 15.65 4.04
CA GLU A 14 4.05 15.54 4.36
C GLU A 14 4.48 14.09 4.30
N ILE A 15 5.60 13.81 3.64
CA ILE A 15 6.22 12.48 3.57
C ILE A 15 7.60 12.55 4.26
N PRO A 16 7.82 11.83 5.37
CA PRO A 16 9.10 11.82 6.04
C PRO A 16 10.11 11.04 5.19
N LEU A 17 11.19 11.71 4.77
CA LEU A 17 12.23 11.13 3.91
C LEU A 17 13.37 10.46 4.71
N THR A 18 13.45 10.71 6.01
CA THR A 18 14.52 10.19 6.88
C THR A 18 14.10 9.02 7.75
N ALA A 19 12.80 8.70 7.80
CA ALA A 19 12.29 7.55 8.53
C ALA A 19 12.61 6.27 7.74
N GLN A 20 13.50 5.44 8.27
CA GLN A 20 13.91 4.17 7.64
C GLN A 20 12.96 3.02 7.99
N SER A 21 12.19 3.17 9.07
CA SER A 21 11.15 2.25 9.52
C SER A 21 9.80 2.96 9.49
N GLY A 22 8.74 2.19 9.21
CA GLY A 22 7.38 2.72 9.11
C GLY A 22 6.74 2.51 7.74
N LYS A 23 5.69 3.28 7.50
CA LYS A 23 4.76 3.18 6.37
C LYS A 23 5.31 3.78 5.07
N THR A 24 6.21 4.76 5.20
CA THR A 24 6.90 5.42 4.09
C THR A 24 8.40 5.22 4.22
N ARG A 25 9.06 4.88 3.12
CA ARG A 25 10.51 4.63 3.06
C ARG A 25 11.05 5.18 1.76
N VAL A 26 12.28 5.67 1.79
CA VAL A 26 13.00 6.00 0.55
C VAL A 26 13.80 4.78 0.11
N LYS A 27 13.64 4.41 -1.14
CA LYS A 27 14.34 3.30 -1.77
C LYS A 27 14.99 3.72 -3.08
N GLU A 28 15.95 2.93 -3.55
CA GLU A 28 16.54 3.08 -4.87
C GLU A 28 16.37 1.82 -5.71
N ARG A 29 16.17 1.97 -7.02
CA ARG A 29 16.15 0.88 -8.00
C ARG A 29 16.73 1.36 -9.33
N ASN A 30 17.34 0.46 -10.12
CA ASN A 30 17.83 0.84 -11.45
C ASN A 30 16.76 0.69 -12.54
N SER A 31 15.79 -0.20 -12.32
CA SER A 31 14.68 -0.43 -13.23
C SER A 31 13.37 -0.64 -12.47
N PHE A 32 12.23 -0.55 -13.18
CA PHE A 32 10.91 -0.74 -12.58
C PHE A 32 10.70 -2.17 -12.04
N TYR A 33 11.35 -3.15 -12.64
CA TYR A 33 11.22 -4.58 -12.34
C TYR A 33 12.12 -5.06 -11.20
N GLU A 34 13.07 -4.22 -10.76
CA GLU A 34 13.97 -4.53 -9.65
C GLU A 34 13.32 -4.23 -8.30
N TYR A 35 13.74 -5.01 -7.29
CA TYR A 35 13.48 -4.66 -5.91
C TYR A 35 14.17 -3.34 -5.54
N GLY A 36 13.44 -2.47 -4.84
CA GLY A 36 14.05 -1.29 -4.26
C GLY A 36 14.91 -1.63 -3.05
N LEU A 37 16.14 -1.13 -3.07
CA LEU A 37 17.08 -1.23 -1.95
C LEU A 37 16.90 -0.04 -0.99
N PRO A 38 17.07 -0.23 0.33
CA PRO A 38 16.99 0.87 1.30
C PRO A 38 18.14 1.87 1.09
N VAL A 39 17.87 3.15 1.33
CA VAL A 39 18.85 4.24 1.15
C VAL A 39 19.04 5.03 2.44
N ALA A 40 20.29 5.26 2.82
CA ALA A 40 20.67 6.19 3.89
C ALA A 40 20.52 7.66 3.40
N THR A 41 19.30 8.20 3.49
CA THR A 41 18.95 9.52 2.93
C THR A 41 19.65 10.71 3.58
N LYS A 42 20.25 10.54 4.76
CA LYS A 42 21.05 11.58 5.41
C LYS A 42 22.45 11.75 4.80
N THR A 43 22.96 10.74 4.09
CA THR A 43 24.34 10.72 3.59
C THR A 43 24.42 10.61 2.07
N LYS A 44 23.42 9.97 1.43
CA LYS A 44 23.39 9.81 -0.02
C LYS A 44 22.61 10.93 -0.69
N SER A 45 23.18 11.52 -1.75
CA SER A 45 22.48 12.49 -2.59
C SER A 45 21.39 11.83 -3.42
N PHE A 46 20.24 12.52 -3.54
CA PHE A 46 19.13 12.04 -4.35
C PHE A 46 19.45 12.02 -5.84
N SER A 47 18.80 11.11 -6.55
CA SER A 47 18.88 10.93 -8.00
C SER A 47 17.57 10.34 -8.52
N GLN A 48 17.41 10.25 -9.84
CA GLN A 48 16.22 9.67 -10.47
C GLN A 48 15.99 8.18 -10.16
N LYS A 49 16.98 7.49 -9.57
CA LYS A 49 16.83 6.11 -9.09
C LYS A 49 16.05 6.01 -7.79
N HIS A 50 15.90 7.12 -7.06
CA HIS A 50 15.24 7.16 -5.77
C HIS A 50 13.73 7.33 -5.92
N TYR A 51 12.98 6.62 -5.09
CA TYR A 51 11.52 6.73 -5.02
C TYR A 51 11.03 6.55 -3.58
N VAL A 52 9.80 7.00 -3.34
CA VAL A 52 9.10 6.77 -2.07
C VAL A 52 8.30 5.47 -2.19
N GLU A 53 8.63 4.48 -1.37
CA GLU A 53 7.74 3.36 -1.08
C GLU A 53 6.76 3.79 0.00
N TRP A 54 5.47 3.78 -0.31
CA TRP A 54 4.40 4.08 0.64
C TRP A 54 3.40 2.93 0.68
N GLN A 55 3.34 2.26 1.83
CA GLN A 55 2.29 1.28 2.11
C GLN A 55 0.99 1.99 2.45
N ILE A 56 0.36 2.66 1.48
CA ILE A 56 -0.86 3.46 1.68
C ILE A 56 -2.01 2.60 2.21
N GLY A 57 -2.82 3.17 3.10
CA GLY A 57 -4.07 2.61 3.60
C GLY A 57 -5.27 3.39 3.10
N TYR A 58 -6.46 2.95 3.49
CA TYR A 58 -7.73 3.54 3.07
C TYR A 58 -8.74 3.69 4.20
N ASP A 59 -8.41 3.28 5.43
CA ASP A 59 -9.28 3.42 6.59
C ASP A 59 -8.53 3.43 7.93
N VAL A 60 -9.26 3.78 8.99
CA VAL A 60 -8.80 3.73 10.37
C VAL A 60 -9.93 3.28 11.29
N ASP A 61 -9.61 2.41 12.27
CA ASP A 61 -10.52 2.00 13.34
C ASP A 61 -10.76 3.19 14.28
N LYS A 62 -12.03 3.53 14.57
CA LYS A 62 -12.35 4.69 15.43
C LYS A 62 -11.92 4.51 16.89
N LYS A 63 -11.58 3.29 17.30
CA LYS A 63 -10.96 2.99 18.61
C LYS A 63 -9.48 3.40 18.66
N ASP A 64 -8.79 3.43 17.53
CA ASP A 64 -7.39 3.87 17.42
C ASP A 64 -7.34 5.40 17.38
N LYS A 65 -7.33 6.03 18.55
CA LYS A 65 -7.41 7.50 18.68
C LYS A 65 -6.20 8.22 18.10
N GLU A 66 -5.02 7.65 18.25
CA GLU A 66 -3.79 8.22 17.70
C GLU A 66 -3.86 8.27 16.17
N LYS A 67 -4.18 7.14 15.52
CA LYS A 67 -4.28 7.11 14.07
C LYS A 67 -5.48 7.88 13.55
N LEU A 68 -6.61 7.87 14.27
CA LEU A 68 -7.80 8.64 13.91
C LEU A 68 -7.50 10.15 13.88
N SER A 69 -6.67 10.64 14.82
CA SER A 69 -6.27 12.05 14.87
C SER A 69 -5.51 12.53 13.63
N LEU A 70 -4.96 11.60 12.83
CA LEU A 70 -4.28 11.90 11.58
C LEU A 70 -5.24 12.10 10.40
N SER A 71 -6.52 11.74 10.55
CA SER A 71 -7.56 12.02 9.55
C SER A 71 -8.18 13.39 9.82
N THR A 72 -8.49 14.12 8.75
CA THR A 72 -9.28 15.35 8.79
C THR A 72 -10.78 15.08 8.72
N LEU A 73 -11.18 13.82 8.49
CA LEU A 73 -12.57 13.36 8.34
C LEU A 73 -12.96 12.36 9.45
N GLN A 74 -12.60 12.66 10.70
CA GLN A 74 -12.75 11.76 11.85
C GLN A 74 -14.21 11.41 12.16
N GLU A 75 -15.14 12.28 11.77
CA GLU A 75 -16.57 12.15 11.92
C GLU A 75 -17.20 11.14 10.97
N THR A 76 -16.52 10.77 9.88
CA THR A 76 -17.02 9.73 8.95
C THR A 76 -17.16 8.38 9.65
N ASN A 77 -18.17 7.60 9.25
CA ASN A 77 -18.47 6.30 9.85
C ASN A 77 -18.87 5.30 8.77
N PHE A 78 -18.30 4.11 8.83
CA PHE A 78 -18.79 2.94 8.14
C PHE A 78 -18.41 1.67 8.92
N LEU A 79 -19.16 0.59 8.69
CA LEU A 79 -18.86 -0.71 9.28
C LEU A 79 -17.90 -1.46 8.35
N GLY A 80 -16.69 -1.75 8.82
CA GLY A 80 -15.76 -2.59 8.09
C GLY A 80 -16.21 -4.06 8.08
N ALA A 81 -15.70 -4.84 7.12
CA ALA A 81 -16.01 -6.28 7.01
C ALA A 81 -15.66 -7.10 8.27
N ASN A 82 -14.77 -6.58 9.11
CA ASN A 82 -14.41 -7.16 10.41
C ASN A 82 -15.32 -6.71 11.58
N GLY A 83 -16.45 -6.06 11.28
CA GLY A 83 -17.43 -5.58 12.27
C GLY A 83 -16.99 -4.35 13.06
N LYS A 84 -15.86 -3.72 12.72
CA LYS A 84 -15.36 -2.53 13.41
C LYS A 84 -15.90 -1.25 12.79
N ASN A 85 -16.21 -0.26 13.62
CA ASN A 85 -16.56 1.07 13.15
C ASN A 85 -15.29 1.81 12.71
N LYS A 86 -15.28 2.29 11.46
CA LYS A 86 -14.12 2.90 10.81
C LYS A 86 -14.43 4.30 10.28
N ALA A 87 -13.38 5.09 10.09
CA ALA A 87 -13.41 6.39 9.43
C ALA A 87 -12.52 6.38 8.18
N LEU A 88 -12.76 7.33 7.28
CA LEU A 88 -11.95 7.54 6.08
C LEU A 88 -10.54 8.03 6.47
N TYR A 89 -9.53 7.54 5.77
CA TYR A 89 -8.14 7.87 6.03
C TYR A 89 -7.27 7.62 4.80
N GLU A 90 -6.34 8.54 4.52
CA GLU A 90 -5.43 8.49 3.36
C GLU A 90 -6.17 8.31 2.03
N LEU A 91 -6.09 7.15 1.37
CA LEU A 91 -6.62 7.00 0.01
C LEU A 91 -8.11 7.34 -0.09
N SER A 92 -8.93 6.85 0.86
CA SER A 92 -10.37 7.11 0.84
C SER A 92 -10.72 8.55 1.18
N GLU A 93 -9.90 9.21 2.00
CA GLU A 93 -10.02 10.62 2.34
C GLU A 93 -9.65 11.51 1.13
N TYR A 94 -8.63 11.12 0.35
CA TYR A 94 -8.30 11.82 -0.90
C TYR A 94 -9.41 11.68 -1.94
N LEU A 95 -9.95 10.46 -2.10
CA LEU A 95 -11.10 10.21 -2.97
C LEU A 95 -12.32 11.03 -2.56
N TYR A 96 -12.58 11.20 -1.26
CA TYR A 96 -13.65 12.06 -0.76
C TYR A 96 -13.48 13.51 -1.25
N TYR A 97 -12.28 14.09 -1.10
CA TYR A 97 -12.02 15.45 -1.57
C TYR A 97 -12.07 15.57 -3.09
N PHE A 98 -11.54 14.59 -3.84
CA PHE A 98 -11.66 14.59 -5.30
C PHE A 98 -13.10 14.49 -5.79
N LYS A 99 -13.95 13.71 -5.13
CA LYS A 99 -15.40 13.71 -5.39
C LYS A 99 -16.02 15.07 -5.05
N LYS A 100 -15.67 15.66 -3.91
CA LYS A 100 -16.18 16.96 -3.44
C LYS A 100 -15.82 18.10 -4.40
N TRP A 101 -14.66 18.04 -5.03
CA TRP A 101 -14.20 18.98 -6.05
C TRP A 101 -14.62 18.60 -7.48
N ASN A 102 -15.44 17.56 -7.66
CA ASN A 102 -15.92 17.07 -8.95
C ASN A 102 -14.83 16.61 -9.93
N PHE A 103 -13.63 16.24 -9.45
CA PHE A 103 -12.65 15.51 -10.26
C PHE A 103 -13.06 14.06 -10.53
N ILE A 104 -13.84 13.48 -9.60
CA ILE A 104 -14.44 12.16 -9.76
C ILE A 104 -15.96 12.35 -9.82
N SER A 105 -16.56 11.82 -10.86
CA SER A 105 -18.01 11.83 -11.06
C SER A 105 -18.71 10.77 -10.22
N LYS A 106 -20.01 10.93 -10.02
CA LYS A 106 -20.83 9.90 -9.35
C LYS A 106 -20.89 8.62 -10.19
N GLU A 107 -20.88 8.75 -11.52
CA GLU A 107 -20.95 7.62 -12.44
C GLU A 107 -19.68 6.77 -12.39
N GLU A 108 -18.49 7.38 -12.33
CA GLU A 108 -17.23 6.64 -12.14
C GLU A 108 -17.25 5.80 -10.86
N LEU A 109 -17.76 6.35 -9.75
CA LEU A 109 -17.91 5.59 -8.51
C LEU A 109 -18.93 4.45 -8.64
N LYS A 110 -20.03 4.68 -9.36
CA LYS A 110 -21.06 3.64 -9.61
C LYS A 110 -20.47 2.49 -10.43
N ASN A 111 -19.75 2.80 -11.50
CA ASN A 111 -19.07 1.81 -12.33
C ASN A 111 -18.03 1.01 -11.54
N LEU A 112 -17.28 1.67 -10.64
CA LEU A 112 -16.35 0.98 -9.75
C LEU A 112 -17.07 0.03 -8.78
N CYS A 113 -18.21 0.44 -8.21
CA CYS A 113 -19.02 -0.43 -7.35
C CYS A 113 -19.59 -1.64 -8.13
N GLU A 114 -20.07 -1.43 -9.35
CA GLU A 114 -20.55 -2.50 -10.22
C GLU A 114 -19.43 -3.48 -10.59
N PHE A 115 -18.24 -2.97 -10.92
CA PHE A 115 -17.06 -3.79 -11.14
C PHE A 115 -16.75 -4.65 -9.92
N LEU A 116 -16.61 -4.03 -8.73
CA LEU A 116 -16.26 -4.73 -7.48
C LEU A 116 -17.29 -5.80 -7.10
N SER A 117 -18.57 -5.57 -7.36
CA SER A 117 -19.66 -6.53 -7.06
C SER A 117 -19.63 -7.77 -7.96
N ASN A 118 -18.97 -7.69 -9.11
CA ASN A 118 -18.85 -8.77 -10.09
C ASN A 118 -17.52 -9.53 -10.00
N VAL A 119 -16.58 -9.10 -9.14
CA VAL A 119 -15.30 -9.81 -8.93
C VAL A 119 -15.56 -11.16 -8.29
N LYS A 120 -15.06 -12.22 -8.90
CA LYS A 120 -15.21 -13.59 -8.39
C LYS A 120 -14.16 -13.88 -7.32
N ASN A 121 -14.49 -14.79 -6.40
CA ASN A 121 -13.60 -15.12 -5.29
C ASN A 121 -12.20 -15.58 -5.75
N ASN A 122 -12.10 -16.34 -6.84
CA ASN A 122 -10.82 -16.82 -7.37
C ASN A 122 -10.00 -15.74 -8.12
N GLU A 123 -10.54 -14.53 -8.26
CA GLU A 123 -9.84 -13.38 -8.85
C GLU A 123 -9.19 -12.48 -7.78
N PHE A 124 -9.56 -12.62 -6.51
CA PHE A 124 -8.88 -11.94 -5.41
C PHE A 124 -7.44 -12.43 -5.25
N LEU A 125 -6.53 -11.53 -4.90
CA LEU A 125 -5.10 -11.83 -4.83
C LEU A 125 -4.74 -12.92 -3.81
N ASP A 126 -5.50 -13.01 -2.71
CA ASP A 126 -5.30 -13.96 -1.61
C ASP A 126 -5.95 -15.33 -1.87
N SER A 127 -6.82 -15.42 -2.87
CA SER A 127 -7.62 -16.59 -3.17
C SER A 127 -7.34 -17.15 -4.58
N ASN A 128 -6.60 -16.41 -5.41
CA ASN A 128 -6.22 -16.83 -6.74
C ASN A 128 -5.13 -17.92 -6.68
N PRO A 129 -5.39 -19.14 -7.18
CA PRO A 129 -4.45 -20.25 -7.08
C PRO A 129 -3.10 -19.96 -7.76
N ASN A 130 -3.10 -19.12 -8.80
CA ASN A 130 -1.88 -18.74 -9.53
C ASN A 130 -0.99 -17.74 -8.77
N LEU A 131 -1.47 -17.18 -7.65
CA LEU A 131 -0.76 -16.23 -6.80
C LEU A 131 -0.43 -16.81 -5.42
N SER A 132 -0.46 -18.14 -5.29
CA SER A 132 -0.12 -18.83 -4.05
C SER A 132 1.36 -18.72 -3.72
N ILE A 133 1.69 -18.69 -2.44
CA ILE A 133 3.07 -18.87 -1.96
C ILE A 133 3.43 -20.34 -2.12
N LEU A 134 4.49 -20.63 -2.87
CA LEU A 134 4.92 -22.00 -3.13
C LEU A 134 6.17 -22.34 -2.33
N ARG A 135 6.24 -23.58 -1.83
CA ARG A 135 7.43 -24.14 -1.20
C ARG A 135 7.91 -25.34 -2.02
N SER A 136 9.19 -25.37 -2.36
CA SER A 136 9.76 -26.53 -3.05
C SER A 136 9.82 -27.75 -2.12
N HIS A 137 9.85 -28.95 -2.70
CA HIS A 137 10.19 -30.14 -1.94
C HIS A 137 11.57 -29.98 -1.31
N PRO A 138 11.75 -30.37 -0.04
CA PRO A 138 13.05 -30.26 0.61
C PRO A 138 14.07 -31.22 -0.02
N ILE A 139 15.31 -30.76 -0.18
CA ILE A 139 16.44 -31.55 -0.68
C ILE A 139 17.61 -31.47 0.29
N ASN A 140 18.43 -32.52 0.33
CA ASN A 140 19.66 -32.49 1.13
C ASN A 140 20.71 -31.60 0.45
N LYS A 141 21.34 -30.70 1.21
CA LYS A 141 22.38 -29.78 0.75
C LYS A 141 23.56 -29.82 1.72
N ASN A 142 24.73 -30.24 1.24
CA ASN A 142 25.95 -30.21 2.05
C ASN A 142 26.61 -28.83 1.95
N ILE A 143 26.91 -28.21 3.08
CA ILE A 143 27.65 -26.95 3.18
C ILE A 143 28.69 -27.11 4.29
N LEU A 144 29.97 -26.95 3.96
CA LEU A 144 31.09 -27.11 4.91
C LEU A 144 31.01 -28.43 5.71
N GLN A 145 30.74 -29.54 5.02
CA GLN A 145 30.61 -30.88 5.59
C GLN A 145 29.39 -31.08 6.52
N MET A 146 28.51 -30.09 6.64
CA MET A 146 27.24 -30.20 7.35
C MET A 146 26.10 -30.45 6.36
N ASN A 147 25.20 -31.39 6.67
CA ASN A 147 24.04 -31.68 5.84
C ASN A 147 22.83 -30.85 6.30
N PHE A 148 22.26 -30.08 5.40
CA PHE A 148 21.06 -29.26 5.61
C PHE A 148 19.88 -29.81 4.81
N CYS A 149 18.67 -29.66 5.35
CA CYS A 149 17.42 -29.83 4.61
C CYS A 149 17.05 -28.47 4.00
N TYR A 150 17.27 -28.31 2.69
CA TYR A 150 17.08 -27.07 1.96
C TYR A 150 15.73 -27.06 1.25
N CYS A 151 15.00 -25.94 1.31
CA CYS A 151 13.82 -25.68 0.50
C CYS A 151 13.77 -24.21 0.08
N GLU A 152 13.13 -23.95 -1.05
CA GLU A 152 12.87 -22.60 -1.55
C GLU A 152 11.45 -22.19 -1.24
N VAL A 153 11.25 -20.89 -1.02
CA VAL A 153 9.93 -20.26 -0.92
C VAL A 153 9.81 -19.22 -2.03
N LYS A 154 8.76 -19.31 -2.83
CA LYS A 154 8.47 -18.41 -3.95
C LYS A 154 7.26 -17.55 -3.63
N TYR A 155 7.45 -16.24 -3.67
CA TYR A 155 6.41 -15.25 -3.44
C TYR A 155 6.09 -14.55 -4.77
N PRO A 156 4.85 -14.59 -5.25
CA PRO A 156 4.46 -13.79 -6.41
C PRO A 156 4.44 -12.31 -6.05
N ALA A 157 4.87 -11.47 -7.00
CA ALA A 157 4.85 -10.02 -6.88
C ALA A 157 4.15 -9.41 -8.09
N LEU A 158 3.18 -8.53 -7.83
CA LEU A 158 2.42 -7.84 -8.86
C LEU A 158 2.82 -6.37 -8.90
N MET A 159 3.03 -5.85 -10.10
CA MET A 159 3.39 -4.46 -10.32
C MET A 159 2.42 -3.84 -11.31
N TYR A 160 1.70 -2.81 -10.87
CA TYR A 160 0.86 -1.98 -11.73
C TYR A 160 1.57 -0.66 -12.02
N LYS A 161 1.76 -0.34 -13.30
CA LYS A 161 2.39 0.91 -13.75
C LYS A 161 1.31 1.88 -14.21
N PHE A 162 1.16 2.99 -13.51
CA PHE A 162 0.31 4.10 -13.94
C PHE A 162 0.92 4.81 -15.17
N SER A 163 0.07 5.28 -16.07
CA SER A 163 0.41 6.01 -17.31
C SER A 163 0.77 7.47 -17.06
#